data_AF-A0A6F8XTV6-F1
#
_entry.id   AF-A0A6F8XTV6-F1
#
_cell.length_a   1.000
_cell.length_b   1.000
_cell.length_c   1.000
_cell.angle_alpha   90.00
_cell.angle_beta   90.00
_cell.angle_gamma   90.00
#
_symmetry.space_group_name_H-M   'P 1'
#
loop_
_entity.id
_entity.type
_entity.pdbx_description
1 polymer ?
#
loop_
_entity_poly.entity_id
_entity_poly.type
_entity_poly.pdbx_seq_one_letter_code
_entity_poly.pdbx_strand_id
1 'polypeptide(L)'
;MTQGDKPRWPAPPEPYGAFAVVDSLGGVAAPLLAGFAVALIGLLIPGAESLRYPDAALALFALSAVLFLQVVQLNARARGYAVSPAQVREWYPDFDDPARQAVVAWELRHHRASWAHLVRRTRTRYNVAILALTAGLMVALVPRGGIGPLRVVAIVVFGLFALLELLELADRGLRGRRVPGLVRRIVHAAAPSDPPVPRPPYEPPPP
;
A
#
# COMPACT_ATOMS: atom_id res chain seq x y z
N MET A 1 -28.43 -22.88 -20.32
CA MET A 1 -27.22 -23.22 -19.54
C MET A 1 -27.05 -24.72 -19.60
N THR A 2 -25.97 -25.23 -20.19
CA THR A 2 -25.64 -26.65 -20.11
C THR A 2 -25.32 -26.97 -18.65
N GLN A 3 -26.01 -27.98 -18.12
CA GLN A 3 -25.77 -28.63 -16.85
C GLN A 3 -24.30 -29.10 -16.80
N GLY A 4 -23.40 -28.38 -16.10
CA GLY A 4 -22.02 -28.87 -15.96
C GLY A 4 -20.94 -27.91 -15.43
N ASP A 5 -21.05 -26.58 -15.61
CA ASP A 5 -19.95 -25.70 -15.21
C ASP A 5 -20.01 -25.34 -13.72
N LYS A 6 -19.21 -26.03 -12.91
CA LYS A 6 -19.06 -25.77 -11.47
C LYS A 6 -18.61 -24.30 -11.25
N PRO A 7 -19.14 -23.60 -10.23
CA PRO A 7 -18.73 -22.24 -9.93
C PRO A 7 -17.21 -22.19 -9.67
N ARG A 8 -16.51 -21.31 -10.41
CA ARG A 8 -15.06 -21.12 -10.29
C ARG A 8 -14.74 -20.24 -9.08
N TRP A 9 -14.66 -20.85 -7.90
CA TRP A 9 -14.27 -20.14 -6.68
C TRP A 9 -12.88 -19.49 -6.83
N PRO A 10 -12.66 -18.27 -6.28
CA PRO A 10 -11.33 -17.70 -6.24
C PRO A 10 -10.41 -18.59 -5.41
N ALA A 11 -9.17 -18.75 -5.89
CA ALA A 11 -8.11 -19.41 -5.13
C ALA A 11 -7.97 -18.77 -3.73
N PRO A 12 -7.51 -19.50 -2.70
CA PRO A 12 -7.25 -18.91 -1.39
C PRO A 12 -6.19 -17.79 -1.46
N PRO A 13 -6.23 -16.76 -0.59
CA PRO A 13 -5.22 -15.70 -0.58
C PRO A 13 -3.83 -16.28 -0.38
N GLU A 14 -2.86 -15.80 -1.15
CA GLU A 14 -1.46 -16.20 -1.03
C GLU A 14 -0.59 -14.98 -0.70
N PRO A 15 0.18 -15.02 0.40
CA PRO A 15 0.13 -16.02 1.47
C PRO A 15 -1.22 -15.98 2.23
N TYR A 16 -1.58 -17.05 2.94
CA TYR A 16 -2.84 -17.13 3.69
C TYR A 16 -3.04 -15.99 4.71
N GLY A 17 -1.95 -15.45 5.27
CA GLY A 17 -1.97 -14.32 6.19
C GLY A 17 -1.94 -12.93 5.52
N ALA A 18 -2.13 -12.84 4.20
CA ALA A 18 -1.92 -11.58 3.48
C ALA A 18 -2.84 -10.44 3.93
N PHE A 19 -4.07 -10.74 4.36
CA PHE A 19 -4.97 -9.73 4.94
C PHE A 19 -4.43 -9.18 6.27
N ALA A 20 -4.01 -10.05 7.19
CA ALA A 20 -3.46 -9.65 8.49
C ALA A 20 -2.18 -8.81 8.36
N VAL A 21 -1.29 -9.18 7.43
CA VAL A 21 -0.05 -8.42 7.15
C VAL A 21 -0.34 -7.01 6.63
N VAL A 22 -1.35 -6.88 5.78
CA VAL A 22 -1.76 -5.58 5.24
C VAL A 22 -2.41 -4.72 6.32
N ASP A 23 -3.23 -5.33 7.18
CA ASP A 23 -3.85 -4.67 8.33
C ASP A 23 -2.82 -4.17 9.34
N SER A 24 -1.78 -4.94 9.65
CA SER A 24 -0.72 -4.50 10.56
C SER A 24 0.10 -3.34 9.97
N LEU A 25 0.43 -3.41 8.67
CA LEU A 25 1.17 -2.37 7.96
C LEU A 25 0.40 -1.05 7.92
N GLY A 26 -0.83 -1.08 7.41
CA GLY A 26 -1.62 0.13 7.18
C GLY A 26 -2.39 0.61 8.40
N GLY A 27 -2.69 -0.27 9.36
CA GLY A 27 -3.46 0.07 10.56
C GLY A 27 -2.61 0.51 11.76
N VAL A 28 -1.35 0.06 11.85
CA VAL A 28 -0.48 0.34 13.00
C VAL A 28 0.82 1.00 12.58
N ALA A 29 1.60 0.37 11.69
CA ALA A 29 2.94 0.84 11.37
C ALA A 29 2.94 2.19 10.65
N ALA A 30 2.09 2.36 9.63
CA ALA A 30 2.06 3.58 8.84
C ALA A 30 1.65 4.85 9.64
N PRO A 31 0.59 4.85 10.47
CA PRO A 31 0.28 6.00 11.33
C PRO A 31 1.41 6.37 12.29
N LEU A 32 2.08 5.37 12.90
CA LEU A 32 3.19 5.60 13.83
C LEU A 32 4.38 6.26 13.12
N LEU A 33 4.77 5.74 11.94
CA LEU A 33 5.86 6.31 11.16
C LEU A 33 5.51 7.69 10.58
N ALA A 34 4.24 7.95 10.25
CA ALA A 34 3.77 9.28 9.89
C ALA A 34 3.95 10.26 11.04
N GLY A 35 3.53 9.88 12.25
CA GLY A 35 3.72 10.68 13.46
C GLY A 35 5.20 10.95 13.76
N PHE A 36 6.05 9.95 13.60
CA PHE A 36 7.50 10.10 13.74
C PHE A 36 8.09 11.09 12.72
N ALA A 37 7.69 11.01 11.45
CA ALA A 37 8.12 11.95 10.42
C ALA A 37 7.71 13.40 10.76
N VAL A 38 6.48 13.61 11.25
CA VAL A 38 6.00 14.93 11.69
C VAL A 38 6.76 15.42 12.93
N ALA A 39 7.06 14.54 13.88
CA ALA A 39 7.86 14.90 15.06
C ALA A 39 9.28 15.34 14.67
N LEU A 40 9.91 14.67 13.71
CA LEU A 40 11.23 15.07 13.19
C LEU A 40 11.19 16.45 12.52
N ILE A 41 10.12 16.77 11.78
CA ILE A 41 9.92 18.13 11.25
C ILE A 41 9.92 19.16 12.38
N GLY A 42 9.11 18.92 13.43
CA GLY A 42 9.05 19.81 14.60
C GLY A 42 10.39 19.97 15.31
N LEU A 43 11.18 18.90 15.41
CA LEU A 43 12.51 18.91 16.04
C LEU A 43 13.57 19.63 15.19
N LEU A 44 13.44 19.61 13.88
CA LEU A 44 14.43 20.21 12.96
C LEU A 44 14.29 21.72 12.81
N ILE A 45 13.07 22.25 12.95
CA ILE A 45 12.80 23.69 12.77
C ILE A 45 13.69 24.56 13.67
N PRO A 46 13.82 24.33 14.99
CA PRO A 46 14.66 25.16 15.86
C PRO A 46 16.16 25.09 15.53
N GLY A 47 16.61 23.98 14.93
CA GLY A 47 18.04 23.70 14.68
C GLY A 47 18.47 23.82 13.22
N ALA A 48 17.60 24.31 12.34
CA ALA A 48 17.80 24.29 10.88
C ALA A 48 19.12 24.95 10.44
N GLU A 49 19.57 25.99 11.13
CA GLU A 49 20.82 26.71 10.82
C GLU A 49 22.10 25.89 11.04
N SER A 50 22.03 24.80 11.83
CA SER A 50 23.17 23.91 12.02
C SER A 50 23.33 22.89 10.88
N LEU A 51 22.30 22.74 10.06
CA LEU A 51 22.20 21.71 9.03
C LEU A 51 22.64 22.26 7.68
N ARG A 52 23.27 21.39 6.89
CA ARG A 52 23.69 21.76 5.55
C ARG A 52 22.52 21.91 4.58
N TYR A 53 21.49 21.09 4.74
CA TYR A 53 20.35 21.01 3.83
C TYR A 53 19.00 20.87 4.59
N PRO A 54 18.64 21.85 5.45
CA PRO A 54 17.43 21.77 6.26
C PRO A 54 16.16 21.60 5.42
N ASP A 55 16.03 22.37 4.34
CA ASP A 55 14.83 22.35 3.48
C ASP A 55 14.62 21.00 2.80
N ALA A 56 15.71 20.35 2.36
CA ALA A 56 15.64 19.03 1.75
C ALA A 56 15.21 17.97 2.78
N ALA A 57 15.73 18.03 4.01
CA ALA A 57 15.31 17.13 5.07
C ALA A 57 13.82 17.33 5.40
N LEU A 58 13.37 18.58 5.57
CA LEU A 58 11.97 18.91 5.84
C LEU A 58 11.04 18.42 4.73
N ALA A 59 11.40 18.65 3.47
CA ALA A 59 10.62 18.19 2.32
C ALA A 59 10.51 16.65 2.27
N LEU A 60 11.60 15.93 2.55
CA LEU A 60 11.62 14.47 2.59
C LEU A 60 10.77 13.90 3.73
N PHE A 61 10.82 14.50 4.92
CA PHE A 61 9.96 14.10 6.03
C PHE A 61 8.48 14.40 5.78
N ALA A 62 8.17 15.56 5.18
CA ALA A 62 6.80 15.91 4.81
C ALA A 62 6.24 14.94 3.76
N LEU A 63 7.04 14.64 2.73
CA LEU A 63 6.68 13.66 1.69
C LEU A 63 6.43 12.28 2.32
N SER A 64 7.32 11.83 3.20
CA SER A 64 7.17 10.58 3.95
C SER A 64 5.86 10.54 4.74
N ALA A 65 5.56 11.57 5.52
CA ALA A 65 4.33 11.66 6.32
C ALA A 65 3.08 11.56 5.43
N VAL A 66 3.03 12.31 4.33
CA VAL A 66 1.90 12.28 3.37
C VAL A 66 1.74 10.89 2.75
N LEU A 67 2.84 10.25 2.35
CA LEU A 67 2.77 8.91 1.77
C LEU A 67 2.31 7.86 2.78
N PHE A 68 2.75 7.93 4.04
CA PHE A 68 2.22 7.05 5.09
C PHE A 68 0.73 7.30 5.36
N LEU A 69 0.24 8.54 5.34
CA LEU A 69 -1.20 8.81 5.43
C LEU A 69 -1.97 8.22 4.23
N GLN A 70 -1.40 8.26 3.03
CA GLN A 70 -2.00 7.57 1.87
C GLN A 70 -2.05 6.05 2.05
N VAL A 71 -1.04 5.45 2.69
CA VAL A 71 -1.04 4.02 3.04
C VAL A 71 -2.24 3.70 3.95
N VAL A 72 -2.50 4.53 4.96
CA VAL A 72 -3.67 4.36 5.86
C VAL A 72 -4.98 4.42 5.09
N GLN A 73 -5.15 5.41 4.21
CA GLN A 73 -6.36 5.57 3.41
C GLN A 73 -6.58 4.40 2.43
N LEU A 74 -5.52 3.96 1.75
CA LEU A 74 -5.58 2.81 0.85
C LEU A 74 -5.86 1.51 1.61
N ASN A 75 -5.29 1.35 2.81
CA ASN A 75 -5.55 0.21 3.66
C ASN A 75 -7.01 0.17 4.11
N ALA A 76 -7.56 1.29 4.58
CA ALA A 76 -8.97 1.38 4.96
C ALA A 76 -9.90 0.97 3.82
N ARG A 77 -9.62 1.43 2.58
CA ARG A 77 -10.36 0.98 1.38
C ARG A 77 -10.17 -0.51 1.10
N ALA A 78 -8.94 -1.03 1.21
CA ALA A 78 -8.65 -2.44 0.97
C ALA A 78 -9.41 -3.36 1.94
N ARG A 79 -9.54 -2.96 3.21
CA ARG A 79 -10.30 -3.73 4.22
C ARG A 79 -11.75 -3.97 3.83
N GLY A 80 -12.39 -3.02 3.15
CA GLY A 80 -13.75 -3.20 2.63
C GLY A 80 -13.89 -4.34 1.62
N TYR A 81 -12.79 -4.75 0.98
CA TYR A 81 -12.75 -5.85 0.01
C TYR A 81 -12.22 -7.17 0.60
N ALA A 82 -11.84 -7.20 1.88
CA ALA A 82 -11.29 -8.37 2.55
C ALA A 82 -12.42 -9.31 3.04
N VAL A 83 -13.07 -9.97 2.09
CA VAL A 83 -14.22 -10.86 2.35
C VAL A 83 -13.81 -12.33 2.23
N SER A 84 -14.14 -13.13 3.24
CA SER A 84 -13.94 -14.59 3.24
C SER A 84 -15.16 -15.34 2.70
N PRO A 85 -14.99 -16.55 2.12
CA PRO A 85 -16.12 -17.38 1.71
C PRO A 85 -17.08 -17.74 2.85
N ALA A 86 -16.58 -17.82 4.09
CA ALA A 86 -17.42 -18.08 5.26
C ALA A 86 -18.37 -16.91 5.55
N GLN A 87 -17.86 -15.68 5.57
CA GLN A 87 -18.67 -14.47 5.77
C GLN A 87 -19.75 -14.32 4.69
N VAL A 88 -19.42 -14.66 3.44
CA VAL A 88 -20.40 -14.60 2.35
C VAL A 88 -21.55 -15.58 2.55
N ARG A 89 -21.30 -16.78 3.06
CA ARG A 89 -22.38 -17.74 3.37
C ARG A 89 -23.34 -17.21 4.43
N GLU A 90 -22.84 -16.40 5.36
CA GLU A 90 -23.66 -15.74 6.37
C GLU A 90 -24.51 -14.60 5.78
N TRP A 91 -24.06 -13.96 4.70
CA TRP A 91 -24.75 -12.81 4.09
C TRP A 91 -25.82 -13.18 3.07
N TYR A 92 -25.73 -14.35 2.44
CA TYR A 92 -26.66 -14.82 1.41
C TYR A 92 -27.49 -16.00 1.92
N PRO A 93 -28.75 -15.79 2.33
CA PRO A 93 -29.62 -16.88 2.80
C PRO A 93 -29.88 -17.97 1.76
N ASP A 94 -29.74 -17.63 0.48
CA ASP A 94 -29.92 -18.50 -0.68
C ASP A 94 -28.59 -19.05 -1.24
N PHE A 95 -27.51 -19.03 -0.45
CA PHE A 95 -26.17 -19.47 -0.89
C PHE A 95 -26.13 -20.91 -1.41
N ASP A 96 -27.04 -21.78 -0.98
CA ASP A 96 -27.07 -23.17 -1.44
C ASP A 96 -27.60 -23.32 -2.88
N ASP A 97 -28.23 -22.29 -3.45
CA ASP A 97 -28.59 -22.26 -4.87
C ASP A 97 -27.32 -22.19 -5.76
N PRO A 98 -27.10 -23.16 -6.68
CA PRO A 98 -25.98 -23.13 -7.62
C PRO A 98 -25.89 -21.83 -8.45
N ALA A 99 -27.02 -21.21 -8.80
CA ALA A 99 -27.03 -19.93 -9.52
C ALA A 99 -26.48 -18.80 -8.65
N ARG A 100 -26.89 -18.73 -7.38
CA ARG A 100 -26.33 -17.79 -6.40
C ARG A 100 -24.83 -18.01 -6.21
N GLN A 101 -24.39 -19.26 -6.06
CA GLN A 101 -22.96 -19.58 -5.92
C GLN A 101 -22.12 -19.08 -7.10
N ALA A 102 -22.64 -19.13 -8.32
CA ALA A 102 -21.95 -18.62 -9.49
C ALA A 102 -21.78 -17.09 -9.46
N VAL A 103 -22.82 -16.36 -9.05
CA VAL A 103 -22.79 -14.89 -8.89
C VAL A 103 -21.80 -14.51 -7.78
N VAL A 104 -21.92 -15.16 -6.62
CA VAL A 104 -21.05 -14.93 -5.47
C VAL A 104 -19.59 -15.24 -5.78
N ALA A 105 -19.30 -16.34 -6.48
CA ALA A 105 -17.94 -16.66 -6.90
C ALA A 105 -17.37 -15.57 -7.84
N TRP A 106 -18.22 -14.96 -8.68
CA TRP A 106 -17.84 -13.83 -9.51
C TRP A 106 -17.55 -12.56 -8.68
N GLU A 107 -18.40 -12.23 -7.70
CA GLU A 107 -18.22 -11.09 -6.79
C GLU A 107 -16.90 -11.20 -6.01
N LEU A 108 -16.64 -12.37 -5.42
CA LEU A 108 -15.42 -12.61 -4.65
C LEU A 108 -14.15 -12.51 -5.51
N ARG A 109 -14.19 -12.92 -6.79
CA ARG A 109 -13.08 -12.71 -7.72
C ARG A 109 -12.85 -11.22 -7.97
N HIS A 110 -13.93 -10.44 -8.14
CA HIS A 110 -13.84 -9.00 -8.30
C HIS A 110 -13.27 -8.33 -7.04
N HIS A 111 -13.82 -8.61 -5.85
CA HIS A 111 -13.32 -8.06 -4.59
C HIS A 111 -11.86 -8.42 -4.34
N ARG A 112 -11.45 -9.67 -4.62
CA ARG A 112 -10.05 -10.08 -4.53
C ARG A 112 -9.14 -9.30 -5.48
N ALA A 113 -9.58 -9.04 -6.71
CA ALA A 113 -8.82 -8.23 -7.67
C ALA A 113 -8.69 -6.77 -7.21
N SER A 114 -9.77 -6.19 -6.69
CA SER A 114 -9.83 -4.84 -6.11
C SER A 114 -8.91 -4.72 -4.90
N TRP A 115 -9.00 -5.66 -3.96
CA TRP A 115 -8.11 -5.77 -2.82
C TRP A 115 -6.64 -5.85 -3.26
N ALA A 116 -6.30 -6.77 -4.18
CA ALA A 116 -4.93 -6.94 -4.64
C ALA A 116 -4.39 -5.68 -5.33
N HIS A 117 -5.23 -4.95 -6.06
CA HIS A 117 -4.87 -3.67 -6.65
C HIS A 117 -4.53 -2.61 -5.59
N LEU A 118 -5.40 -2.45 -4.59
CA LEU A 118 -5.19 -1.50 -3.51
C LEU A 118 -3.95 -1.86 -2.69
N VAL A 119 -3.76 -3.13 -2.34
CA VAL A 119 -2.59 -3.61 -1.59
C VAL A 119 -1.28 -3.37 -2.33
N ARG A 120 -1.24 -3.60 -3.65
CA ARG A 120 -0.05 -3.26 -4.45
C ARG A 120 0.28 -1.77 -4.34
N ARG A 121 -0.73 -0.89 -4.44
CA ARG A 121 -0.53 0.56 -4.25
C ARG A 121 -0.06 0.89 -2.85
N THR A 122 -0.67 0.30 -1.82
CA THR A 122 -0.29 0.47 -0.41
C THR A 122 1.19 0.13 -0.21
N ARG A 123 1.64 -1.03 -0.68
CA ARG A 123 3.05 -1.47 -0.57
C ARG A 123 4.00 -0.51 -1.27
N THR A 124 3.70 -0.09 -2.50
CA THR A 124 4.54 0.87 -3.22
C THR A 124 4.64 2.20 -2.47
N ARG A 125 3.52 2.74 -1.97
CA ARG A 125 3.50 4.01 -1.22
C ARG A 125 4.28 3.88 0.09
N TYR A 126 4.13 2.77 0.79
CA TYR A 126 4.84 2.48 2.05
C TYR A 126 6.35 2.45 1.84
N ASN A 127 6.84 1.73 0.83
CA ASN A 127 8.28 1.62 0.57
C ASN A 127 8.87 2.97 0.14
N VAL A 128 8.17 3.73 -0.72
CA VAL A 128 8.60 5.08 -1.09
C VAL A 128 8.61 6.02 0.11
N ALA A 129 7.65 5.88 1.04
CA ALA A 129 7.64 6.63 2.28
C ALA A 129 8.86 6.29 3.16
N ILE A 130 9.18 5.01 3.33
CA ILE A 130 10.38 4.57 4.07
C ILE A 130 11.67 5.12 3.44
N LEU A 131 11.78 5.07 2.11
CA LEU A 131 12.94 5.63 1.41
C LEU A 131 13.05 7.15 1.61
N ALA A 132 11.93 7.87 1.52
CA ALA A 132 11.89 9.30 1.80
C ALA A 132 12.26 9.62 3.25
N LEU A 133 11.72 8.88 4.23
CA LEU A 133 12.06 9.01 5.65
C LEU A 133 13.56 8.81 5.89
N THR A 134 14.11 7.73 5.35
CA THR A 134 15.53 7.37 5.51
C THR A 134 16.44 8.38 4.83
N ALA A 135 16.08 8.84 3.63
CA ALA A 135 16.79 9.91 2.95
C ALA A 135 16.76 11.21 3.77
N GLY A 136 15.60 11.56 4.34
CA GLY A 136 15.47 12.72 5.23
C GLY A 136 16.41 12.62 6.43
N LEU A 137 16.51 11.45 7.06
CA LEU A 137 17.44 11.20 8.17
C LEU A 137 18.89 11.36 7.75
N MET A 138 19.30 10.78 6.61
CA MET A 138 20.66 10.93 6.10
C MET A 138 21.00 12.39 5.81
N VAL A 139 20.09 13.14 5.19
CA VAL A 139 20.28 14.57 4.90
C VAL A 139 20.38 15.39 6.18
N ALA A 140 19.53 15.12 7.17
CA ALA A 140 19.56 15.79 8.47
C ALA A 140 20.85 15.50 9.27
N LEU A 141 21.53 14.38 9.02
CA LEU A 141 22.78 14.06 9.68
C LEU A 141 23.98 14.86 9.16
N VAL A 142 23.87 15.51 7.99
CA VAL A 142 24.97 16.28 7.37
C VAL A 142 25.04 17.70 7.96
N PRO A 143 26.01 18.02 8.83
CA PRO A 143 26.20 19.38 9.35
C PRO A 143 26.80 20.31 8.27
N ARG A 144 26.69 21.64 8.48
CA ARG A 144 27.40 22.63 7.65
C ARG A 144 28.93 22.52 7.76
N GLY A 145 29.43 22.10 8.91
CA GLY A 145 30.87 21.88 9.18
C GLY A 145 31.36 20.47 8.88
N GLY A 146 32.39 20.03 9.62
CA GLY A 146 32.93 18.68 9.52
C GLY A 146 31.96 17.59 9.99
N ILE A 147 31.99 16.44 9.33
CA ILE A 147 31.17 15.28 9.70
C ILE A 147 31.94 14.44 10.72
N GLY A 148 31.45 14.39 11.96
CA GLY A 148 32.02 13.53 13.00
C GLY A 148 31.85 12.04 12.67
N PRO A 149 32.73 11.15 13.19
CA PRO A 149 32.76 9.74 12.83
C PRO A 149 31.45 9.00 13.13
N LEU A 150 30.78 9.31 14.24
CA LEU A 150 29.49 8.69 14.58
C LEU A 150 28.37 9.05 13.58
N ARG A 151 28.39 10.28 13.04
CA ARG A 151 27.43 10.68 12.00
C ARG A 151 27.70 9.95 10.70
N VAL A 152 28.96 9.73 10.35
CA VAL A 152 29.34 8.90 9.18
C VAL A 152 28.80 7.49 9.34
N VAL A 153 29.00 6.85 10.51
CA VAL A 153 28.47 5.51 10.80
C VAL A 153 26.94 5.48 10.64
N ALA A 154 26.22 6.45 11.20
CA ALA A 154 24.77 6.54 11.07
C ALA A 154 24.34 6.69 9.61
N ILE A 155 25.00 7.56 8.83
CA ILE A 155 24.72 7.74 7.40
C ILE A 155 24.95 6.43 6.64
N VAL A 156 26.04 5.70 6.92
CA VAL A 156 26.33 4.41 6.29
C VAL A 156 25.24 3.38 6.62
N VAL A 157 24.84 3.27 7.88
CA VAL A 157 23.78 2.33 8.30
C VAL A 157 22.45 2.63 7.59
N PHE A 158 22.02 3.90 7.57
CA PHE A 158 20.80 4.31 6.86
C PHE A 158 20.95 4.14 5.34
N GLY A 159 22.14 4.37 4.79
CA GLY A 159 22.44 4.16 3.38
C GLY A 159 22.34 2.70 2.97
N LEU A 160 22.87 1.78 3.79
CA LEU A 160 22.73 0.34 3.57
C LEU A 160 21.27 -0.12 3.64
N PHE A 161 20.52 0.39 4.62
CA PHE A 161 19.09 0.12 4.72
C PHE A 161 18.33 0.62 3.46
N ALA A 162 18.56 1.86 3.03
CA ALA A 162 17.95 2.41 1.82
C ALA A 162 18.33 1.62 0.56
N LEU A 163 19.58 1.12 0.48
CA LEU A 163 20.02 0.28 -0.63
C LEU A 163 19.25 -1.04 -0.67
N LEU A 164 19.06 -1.71 0.47
CA LEU A 164 18.29 -2.96 0.55
C LEU A 164 16.84 -2.75 0.09
N GLU A 165 16.20 -1.66 0.55
CA GLU A 165 14.84 -1.30 0.13
C GLU A 165 14.75 -1.00 -1.37
N LEU A 166 15.75 -0.31 -1.95
CA LEU A 166 15.83 -0.04 -3.38
C LEU A 166 16.00 -1.33 -4.20
N LEU A 167 16.85 -2.25 -3.75
CA LEU A 167 17.05 -3.54 -4.40
C LEU A 167 15.76 -4.36 -4.38
N GLU A 168 15.02 -4.37 -3.27
CA GLU A 168 13.75 -5.07 -3.18
C GLU A 168 12.69 -4.42 -4.09
N LEU A 169 12.66 -3.09 -4.19
CA LEU A 169 11.77 -2.39 -5.10
C LEU A 169 12.11 -2.68 -6.58
N ALA A 170 13.41 -2.76 -6.91
CA ALA A 170 13.90 -3.12 -8.23
C ALA A 170 13.57 -4.56 -8.61
N ASP A 171 13.79 -5.54 -7.73
CA ASP A 171 13.43 -6.95 -7.95
C ASP A 171 11.93 -7.10 -8.22
N ARG A 172 11.08 -6.44 -7.43
CA ARG A 172 9.62 -6.40 -7.67
C ARG A 172 9.26 -5.77 -9.02
N GLY A 173 9.95 -4.70 -9.41
CA GLY A 173 9.76 -4.03 -10.70
C GLY A 173 10.15 -4.90 -11.89
N LEU A 174 11.24 -5.65 -11.77
CA LEU A 174 11.75 -6.57 -12.79
C LEU A 174 10.82 -7.78 -12.97
N ARG A 175 10.33 -8.37 -11.87
CA ARG A 175 9.33 -9.46 -11.90
C ARG A 175 7.96 -9.01 -12.42
N GLY A 176 7.68 -7.71 -12.42
CA GLY A 176 6.36 -7.12 -12.70
C GLY A 176 6.15 -6.51 -14.10
N ARG A 177 7.04 -6.70 -15.09
CA ARG A 177 6.95 -6.04 -16.40
C ARG A 177 5.73 -6.49 -17.24
N ARG A 178 4.62 -5.74 -17.12
CA ARG A 178 3.66 -5.40 -18.22
C ARG A 178 3.46 -3.87 -18.26
N VAL A 179 3.27 -3.36 -19.47
CA VAL A 179 3.51 -2.01 -20.06
C VAL A 179 2.98 -0.78 -19.26
N PRO A 180 3.68 0.39 -19.26
CA PRO A 180 3.32 1.57 -18.47
C PRO A 180 2.48 2.61 -19.23
N GLY A 181 1.34 3.01 -18.65
CA GLY A 181 0.59 4.23 -19.03
C GLY A 181 0.88 5.36 -18.05
N LEU A 182 1.94 6.14 -18.30
CA LEU A 182 2.45 7.16 -17.38
C LEU A 182 1.44 8.32 -17.14
N VAL A 183 0.59 8.62 -18.12
CA VAL A 183 -0.35 9.77 -18.10
C VAL A 183 -1.65 9.47 -17.34
N ARG A 184 -2.11 8.21 -17.29
CA ARG A 184 -3.32 7.81 -16.52
C ARG A 184 -3.07 7.73 -15.00
N ARG A 185 -1.80 7.67 -14.57
CA ARG A 185 -1.39 7.48 -13.16
C ARG A 185 -1.50 8.75 -12.31
N ILE A 186 -1.36 9.94 -12.91
CA ILE A 186 -1.36 11.22 -12.19
C ILE A 186 -2.81 11.61 -11.82
N VAL A 187 -3.79 11.32 -12.69
CA VAL A 187 -5.21 11.65 -12.46
C VAL A 187 -5.91 10.66 -11.48
N HIS A 188 -5.45 9.42 -11.34
CA HIS A 188 -5.96 8.44 -10.34
C HIS A 188 -5.24 8.47 -8.97
N ALA A 189 -4.28 9.39 -8.79
CA ALA A 189 -3.47 9.46 -7.57
C ALA A 189 -4.14 10.23 -6.44
N ALA A 190 -5.07 11.16 -6.73
CA ALA A 190 -5.70 12.01 -5.71
C ALA A 190 -6.98 11.42 -5.10
N ALA A 191 -7.66 10.51 -5.79
CA ALA A 191 -8.68 9.62 -5.24
C ALA A 191 -8.87 8.47 -6.24
N PRO A 192 -8.69 7.18 -5.86
CA PRO A 192 -9.17 6.09 -6.69
C PRO A 192 -10.69 6.12 -6.65
N SER A 193 -11.33 6.28 -7.79
CA SER A 193 -12.64 5.68 -7.98
C SER A 193 -12.54 4.20 -7.66
N ASP A 194 -13.56 3.62 -7.04
CA ASP A 194 -13.66 2.16 -6.92
C ASP A 194 -13.40 1.55 -8.31
N PRO A 195 -12.65 0.44 -8.39
CA PRO A 195 -12.47 -0.23 -9.67
C PRO A 195 -13.86 -0.47 -10.27
N PRO A 196 -14.07 -0.12 -11.55
CA PRO A 196 -15.40 -0.20 -12.15
C PRO A 196 -15.94 -1.62 -11.95
N VAL A 197 -17.09 -1.73 -11.30
CA VAL A 197 -17.78 -3.00 -11.08
C VAL A 197 -18.25 -3.48 -12.46
N PRO A 198 -17.70 -4.58 -13.01
CA PRO A 198 -18.21 -5.12 -14.25
C PRO A 198 -19.65 -5.57 -14.02
N ARG A 199 -20.51 -5.58 -15.05
CA ARG A 199 -21.86 -6.12 -14.87
C ARG A 199 -21.78 -7.61 -14.51
N PRO A 200 -22.59 -8.10 -13.56
CA PRO A 200 -22.64 -9.52 -13.27
C PRO A 200 -23.06 -10.28 -14.54
N PRO A 201 -22.60 -11.53 -14.73
CA PRO A 201 -22.94 -12.34 -15.89
C PRO A 201 -24.44 -12.70 -15.96
N TYR A 202 -25.19 -12.45 -14.88
CA TYR A 202 -26.63 -12.63 -14.78
C TYR A 202 -27.19 -11.62 -13.77
N GLU A 203 -28.24 -10.91 -14.15
CA GLU A 203 -29.07 -10.12 -13.24
C GLU A 203 -30.23 -11.05 -12.82
N PRO A 204 -30.26 -11.54 -11.57
CA PRO A 204 -31.43 -12.30 -11.13
C PRO A 204 -32.68 -11.42 -11.23
N PRO A 205 -33.85 -12.00 -11.55
CA PRO A 205 -35.09 -11.24 -11.58
C PRO A 205 -35.29 -10.56 -10.21
N PRO A 206 -35.85 -9.33 -10.19
CA PRO A 206 -36.14 -8.66 -8.93
C PRO A 206 -37.08 -9.54 -8.07
N PRO A 207 -37.01 -9.38 -6.74
CA PRO A 207 -37.83 -10.13 -5.80
C PRO A 207 -39.33 -9.92 -6.03
#